data_AF-A0A4Q5YF73-F1
#
_entry.id   AF-A0A4Q5YF73-F1
#
_cell.length_a   1.000
_cell.length_b   1.000
_cell.length_c   1.000
_cell.angle_alpha   90.00
_cell.angle_beta   90.00
_cell.angle_gamma   90.00
#
_symmetry.space_group_name_H-M   'P 1'
#
loop_
_entity.id
_entity.type
_entity.pdbx_description
1 polymer ?
#
loop_
_entity_poly.entity_id
_entity_poly.type
_entity_poly.pdbx_seq_one_letter_code
_entity_poly.pdbx_strand_id
1 'polypeptide(L)'
;MTARLVFIAYITLFFSGGLSAQITVQVSNKLEFKRNEVVAIPAGKLGSLLEKREDLRIRRKGSDINLPVQWVDMDGNGTPEELLFVADVPARSTMQYIVIADAGQPVPVPVKRTFSRFVPERTDDYAWENDRV
;
A
#
# COMPACT_ATOMS: atom_id res chain seq x y z
N MET A 1 -24.28 9.69 3.99
CA MET A 1 -23.89 8.44 4.66
C MET A 1 -22.79 7.79 3.82
N THR A 2 -21.54 8.13 4.06
CA THR A 2 -20.38 7.56 3.35
C THR A 2 -20.04 6.22 4.00
N ALA A 3 -20.39 5.12 3.33
CA ALA A 3 -19.97 3.79 3.76
C ALA A 3 -18.45 3.67 3.55
N ARG A 4 -17.68 3.96 4.59
CA ARG A 4 -16.27 3.57 4.67
C ARG A 4 -16.24 2.06 4.91
N LEU A 5 -15.90 1.28 3.88
CA LEU A 5 -15.60 -0.14 4.06
C LEU A 5 -14.31 -0.26 4.87
N VAL A 6 -14.45 -0.53 6.16
CA VAL A 6 -13.32 -0.80 7.06
C VAL A 6 -12.99 -2.30 6.94
N PHE A 7 -11.87 -2.62 6.29
CA PHE A 7 -11.31 -3.98 6.32
C PHE A 7 -10.49 -4.14 7.60
N ILE A 8 -10.99 -4.95 8.53
CA ILE A 8 -10.31 -5.26 9.79
C ILE A 8 -9.22 -6.30 9.53
N ALA A 9 -7.95 -5.90 9.66
CA ALA A 9 -6.80 -6.80 9.68
C ALA A 9 -6.56 -7.33 11.11
N TYR A 10 -6.62 -8.64 11.30
CA TYR A 10 -6.19 -9.29 12.54
C TYR A 10 -4.71 -9.71 12.40
N ILE A 11 -3.88 -9.37 13.39
CA ILE A 11 -2.44 -9.75 13.46
C ILE A 11 -2.28 -10.78 14.58
N THR A 12 -1.67 -11.92 14.27
CA THR A 12 -1.13 -12.88 15.23
C THR A 12 0.40 -12.78 15.24
N LEU A 13 0.99 -12.63 16.43
CA LEU A 13 2.42 -12.39 16.64
C LEU A 13 3.13 -13.73 16.96
N PHE A 14 4.00 -14.19 16.06
CA PHE A 14 4.97 -15.26 16.35
C PHE A 14 6.38 -14.66 16.33
N PHE A 15 7.09 -14.74 17.46
CA PHE A 15 8.48 -14.29 17.59
C PHE A 15 9.41 -15.50 17.43
N SER A 16 10.20 -15.52 16.36
CA SER A 16 11.38 -16.40 16.22
C SER A 16 12.58 -15.53 15.90
N GLY A 17 13.62 -15.62 16.73
CA GLY A 17 14.75 -14.70 16.76
C GLY A 17 15.68 -14.76 15.55
N GLY A 18 16.30 -13.60 15.27
CA GLY A 18 17.40 -13.41 14.33
C GLY A 18 16.98 -13.00 12.93
N LEU A 19 16.24 -11.90 12.74
CA LEU A 19 15.86 -11.39 11.41
C LEU A 19 15.66 -9.87 11.50
N SER A 20 15.98 -9.11 10.44
CA SER A 20 15.56 -7.71 10.31
C SER A 20 14.09 -7.57 10.73
N ALA A 21 13.77 -6.52 11.50
CA ALA A 21 12.41 -6.25 11.90
C ALA A 21 11.51 -6.30 10.66
N GLN A 22 10.50 -7.16 10.69
CA GLN A 22 9.54 -7.32 9.60
C GLN A 22 8.15 -7.54 10.19
N ILE A 23 7.14 -7.05 9.48
CA ILE A 23 5.74 -7.20 9.87
C ILE A 23 5.01 -7.95 8.77
N THR A 24 4.18 -8.91 9.14
CA THR A 24 3.30 -9.60 8.19
C THR A 24 1.90 -8.99 8.25
N VAL A 25 1.42 -8.52 7.11
CA VAL A 25 0.07 -7.96 6.91
C VAL A 25 -0.78 -9.00 6.19
N GLN A 26 -1.94 -9.33 6.74
CA GLN A 26 -2.91 -10.22 6.12
C GLN A 26 -4.06 -9.43 5.51
N VAL A 27 -4.35 -9.65 4.23
CA VAL A 27 -5.44 -9.02 3.50
C VAL A 27 -6.41 -10.10 3.04
N SER A 28 -7.65 -10.05 3.53
CA SER A 28 -8.67 -11.06 3.24
C SER A 28 -9.76 -10.52 2.33
N ASN A 29 -10.06 -11.26 1.27
CA ASN A 29 -11.18 -11.02 0.38
C ASN A 29 -12.25 -12.09 0.60
N LYS A 30 -13.38 -11.68 1.20
CA LYS A 30 -14.52 -12.55 1.46
C LYS A 30 -15.50 -12.64 0.29
N LEU A 31 -15.28 -11.91 -0.80
CA LEU A 31 -16.17 -11.87 -1.95
C LEU A 31 -15.91 -13.08 -2.87
N GLU A 32 -16.89 -13.38 -3.72
CA GLU A 32 -16.83 -14.45 -4.74
C GLU A 32 -16.04 -14.06 -6.00
N PHE A 33 -15.46 -12.85 -6.03
CA PHE A 33 -14.65 -12.38 -7.14
C PHE A 33 -13.35 -11.74 -6.65
N LYS A 34 -12.35 -11.75 -7.53
CA LYS A 34 -11.02 -11.20 -7.27
C LYS A 34 -11.08 -9.68 -7.05
N ARG A 35 -10.31 -9.16 -6.08
CA ARG A 35 -10.10 -7.73 -5.85
C ARG A 35 -8.64 -7.36 -6.11
N ASN A 36 -8.42 -6.19 -6.69
CA ASN A 36 -7.11 -5.57 -6.87
C ASN A 36 -7.25 -4.12 -6.41
N GLU A 37 -6.76 -3.82 -5.21
CA GLU A 37 -7.22 -2.64 -4.47
C GLU A 37 -6.15 -2.03 -3.58
N VAL A 38 -6.30 -0.74 -3.31
CA VAL A 38 -5.44 -0.02 -2.37
C VAL A 38 -5.82 -0.42 -0.94
N VAL A 39 -4.81 -0.86 -0.19
CA VAL A 39 -4.89 -1.17 1.23
C VAL A 39 -4.07 -0.12 1.99
N ALA A 40 -4.65 0.42 3.06
CA ALA A 40 -3.99 1.34 3.97
C ALA A 40 -3.55 0.61 5.24
N ILE A 41 -2.29 0.81 5.63
CA ILE A 41 -1.73 0.37 6.91
C ILE A 41 -1.55 1.63 7.77
N PRO A 42 -2.23 1.75 8.92
CA PRO A 42 -1.97 2.86 9.84
C PRO A 42 -0.51 2.86 10.29
N ALA A 43 0.17 4.00 10.25
CA ALA A 43 1.58 4.14 10.56
C ALA A 43 1.93 3.63 11.97
N GLY A 44 1.04 3.85 12.94
CA GLY A 44 1.19 3.33 14.31
C GLY A 44 1.24 1.80 14.42
N LYS A 45 0.82 1.05 13.38
CA LYS A 45 0.94 -0.42 13.32
C LYS A 45 2.30 -0.89 12.81
N LEU A 46 3.15 0.00 12.31
CA LEU A 46 4.46 -0.33 11.77
C LEU A 46 5.55 -0.43 12.86
N GLY A 47 5.28 0.06 14.08
CA GLY A 47 6.23 -0.01 15.18
C GLY A 47 7.59 0.60 14.83
N SER A 48 8.68 -0.09 15.15
CA SER A 48 10.05 0.36 14.87
C SER A 48 10.39 0.47 13.38
N LEU A 49 9.61 -0.14 12.48
CA LEU A 49 9.81 0.04 11.04
C LEU A 49 9.52 1.47 10.56
N LEU A 50 8.69 2.22 11.29
CA LEU A 50 8.36 3.60 10.94
C LEU A 50 9.59 4.51 10.99
N GLU A 51 10.57 4.22 11.86
CA GLU A 51 11.83 4.96 11.93
C GLU A 51 12.67 4.83 10.64
N LYS A 52 12.41 3.78 9.85
CA LYS A 52 13.08 3.49 8.58
C LYS A 52 12.13 3.67 7.39
N ARG A 53 11.22 4.64 7.46
CA ARG A 53 10.14 4.84 6.47
C ARG A 53 10.59 4.98 5.01
N GLU A 54 11.80 5.51 4.78
CA GLU A 54 12.35 5.70 3.43
C GLU A 54 12.86 4.38 2.83
N ASP A 55 13.31 3.47 3.69
CA ASP A 55 13.81 2.14 3.34
C ASP A 55 12.71 1.08 3.35
N LEU A 56 11.48 1.45 3.73
CA LEU A 56 10.38 0.50 3.84
C LEU A 56 9.98 -0.04 2.47
N ARG A 57 9.90 -1.38 2.38
CA ARG A 57 9.44 -2.12 1.22
C ARG A 57 8.32 -3.07 1.63
N ILE A 58 7.38 -3.27 0.71
CA ILE A 58 6.30 -4.24 0.85
C ILE A 58 6.41 -5.25 -0.29
N ARG A 59 6.36 -6.54 0.04
CA ARG A 59 6.32 -7.63 -0.95
C ARG A 59 5.28 -8.67 -0.56
N ARG A 60 4.75 -9.42 -1.51
CA ARG A 60 3.92 -10.60 -1.21
C ARG A 60 4.80 -11.66 -0.53
N LYS A 61 4.29 -12.35 0.50
CA LYS A 61 5.01 -13.46 1.13
C LYS A 61 5.34 -14.53 0.09
N GLY A 62 6.63 -14.90 0.00
CA GLY A 62 7.15 -15.84 -1.00
C GLY A 62 7.48 -15.22 -2.36
N SER A 63 7.42 -13.90 -2.49
CA SER A 63 7.88 -13.16 -3.67
C SER A 63 8.98 -12.20 -3.27
N ASP A 64 9.99 -12.05 -4.14
CA ASP A 64 11.05 -11.05 -3.99
C ASP A 64 10.76 -9.75 -4.76
N ILE A 65 9.56 -9.65 -5.33
CA ILE A 65 9.13 -8.46 -6.06
C ILE A 65 8.52 -7.47 -5.05
N ASN A 66 9.18 -6.32 -4.91
CA ASN A 66 8.63 -5.21 -4.15
C ASN A 66 7.42 -4.61 -4.88
N LEU A 67 6.46 -4.10 -4.10
CA LEU A 67 5.30 -3.39 -4.58
C LEU A 67 5.53 -1.87 -4.47
N PRO A 68 4.93 -1.06 -5.36
CA PRO A 68 4.84 0.37 -5.16
C PRO A 68 4.13 0.68 -3.83
N VAL A 69 4.64 1.66 -3.11
CA VAL A 69 4.07 2.14 -1.85
C VAL A 69 3.94 3.65 -1.87
N GLN A 70 3.00 4.17 -1.09
CA GLN A 70 2.80 5.61 -0.94
C GLN A 70 2.49 5.94 0.52
N TRP A 71 3.24 6.90 1.07
CA TRP A 71 2.90 7.50 2.35
C TRP A 71 1.81 8.56 2.16
N VAL A 72 0.88 8.62 3.10
CA VAL A 72 -0.17 9.63 3.16
C VAL A 72 0.04 10.46 4.41
N ASP A 73 0.17 11.76 4.21
CA ASP A 73 0.17 12.80 5.25
C ASP A 73 -1.05 13.69 4.96
N MET A 74 -2.13 13.46 5.70
CA MET A 74 -3.43 14.11 5.47
C MET A 74 -3.50 15.52 6.06
N ASP A 75 -2.76 15.78 7.15
CA ASP A 75 -2.79 17.06 7.85
C ASP A 75 -1.63 17.99 7.46
N GLY A 76 -0.65 17.48 6.71
CA GLY A 76 0.49 18.22 6.19
C GLY A 76 1.55 18.51 7.24
N ASN A 77 1.57 17.77 8.36
CA ASN A 77 2.51 18.01 9.46
C ASN A 77 3.90 17.39 9.24
N GLY A 78 4.10 16.62 8.16
CA GLY A 78 5.35 15.92 7.82
C GLY A 78 5.48 14.50 8.40
N THR A 79 4.48 14.05 9.16
CA THR A 79 4.38 12.73 9.77
C THR A 79 3.24 11.97 9.13
N PRO A 80 3.52 10.95 8.29
CA PRO A 80 2.45 10.27 7.58
C PRO A 80 1.60 9.40 8.50
N GLU A 81 0.29 9.42 8.31
CA GLU A 81 -0.66 8.59 9.06
C GLU A 81 -0.82 7.19 8.49
N GLU A 82 -0.65 7.02 7.18
CA GLU A 82 -0.93 5.76 6.50
C GLU A 82 0.13 5.41 5.45
N LEU A 83 0.39 4.11 5.33
CA LEU A 83 1.17 3.51 4.25
C LEU A 83 0.24 2.74 3.31
N LEU A 84 0.20 3.13 2.05
CA LEU A 84 -0.64 2.53 1.01
C LEU A 84 0.16 1.56 0.15
N PHE A 85 -0.49 0.48 -0.26
CA PHE A 85 -0.03 -0.41 -1.33
C PHE A 85 -1.21 -1.07 -2.03
N VAL A 86 -1.01 -1.60 -3.24
CA VAL A 86 -2.06 -2.34 -3.96
C VAL A 86 -1.97 -3.83 -3.64
N ALA A 87 -3.04 -4.39 -3.06
CA ALA A 87 -3.19 -5.82 -2.79
C ALA A 87 -4.01 -6.50 -3.90
N ASP A 88 -3.46 -7.58 -4.45
CA ASP A 88 -4.14 -8.49 -5.38
C ASP A 88 -4.58 -9.74 -4.60
N VAL A 89 -5.90 -9.88 -4.41
CA VAL A 89 -6.48 -10.90 -3.53
C VAL A 89 -7.57 -11.69 -4.28
N PRO A 90 -7.35 -12.99 -4.55
CA PRO A 90 -8.34 -13.86 -5.17
C PRO A 90 -9.67 -13.92 -4.38
N ALA A 91 -10.72 -14.40 -5.04
CA ALA A 91 -12.00 -14.67 -4.39
C ALA A 91 -11.82 -15.61 -3.19
N ARG A 92 -12.57 -15.37 -2.11
CA ARG A 92 -12.62 -16.22 -0.89
C ARG A 92 -11.24 -16.58 -0.33
N SER A 93 -10.27 -15.66 -0.40
CA SER A 93 -8.88 -15.94 -0.02
C SER A 93 -8.28 -14.89 0.89
N THR A 94 -7.17 -15.24 1.54
CA THR A 94 -6.36 -14.33 2.35
C THR A 94 -4.94 -14.34 1.82
N MET A 95 -4.42 -13.15 1.52
CA MET A 95 -3.04 -12.96 1.09
C MET A 95 -2.19 -12.37 2.20
N GLN A 96 -0.92 -12.79 2.25
CA GLN A 96 0.07 -12.28 3.21
C GLN A 96 1.10 -11.42 2.49
N TYR A 97 1.39 -10.26 3.07
CA TYR A 97 2.39 -9.31 2.61
C TYR A 97 3.40 -9.07 3.73
N ILE A 98 4.66 -8.88 3.38
CA ILE A 98 5.75 -8.62 4.30
C ILE A 98 6.15 -7.16 4.13
N VAL A 99 6.16 -6.42 5.24
CA VAL A 99 6.69 -5.08 5.37
C VAL A 99 8.06 -5.19 6.04
N ILE A 100 9.10 -4.67 5.40
CA ILE A 100 10.49 -4.80 5.86
C ILE A 100 11.28 -3.54 5.48
N ALA A 101 12.28 -3.17 6.29
CA ALA A 101 13.25 -2.14 5.90
C ALA A 101 14.34 -2.79 5.03
N ASP A 102 14.43 -2.38 3.77
CA ASP A 102 15.36 -2.90 2.76
C ASP A 102 15.88 -1.75 1.89
N ALA A 103 16.86 -1.02 2.43
CA ALA A 103 17.45 0.19 1.85
C ALA A 103 18.15 -0.07 0.49
N GLY A 104 18.55 -1.31 0.23
CA GLY A 104 19.32 -1.68 -0.97
C GLY A 104 18.48 -1.84 -2.24
N GLN A 105 17.15 -1.85 -2.12
CA GLN A 105 16.25 -2.08 -3.25
C GLN A 105 15.50 -0.80 -3.62
N PRO A 106 15.48 -0.39 -4.91
CA PRO A 106 14.70 0.77 -5.32
C PRO A 106 13.19 0.55 -5.11
N VAL A 107 12.46 1.63 -4.85
CA VAL A 107 10.99 1.60 -4.83
C VAL A 107 10.50 1.40 -6.28
N PRO A 108 9.66 0.38 -6.55
CA PRO A 108 9.12 0.16 -7.88
C PRO A 108 8.29 1.36 -8.35
N VAL A 109 8.52 1.80 -9.58
CA VAL A 109 7.72 2.86 -10.21
C VAL A 109 6.33 2.30 -10.54
N PRO A 110 5.24 2.95 -10.11
CA PRO A 110 3.89 2.50 -10.43
C PRO A 110 3.58 2.68 -11.91
N VAL A 111 2.82 1.73 -12.48
CA VAL A 111 2.30 1.84 -13.85
C VAL A 111 1.19 2.91 -13.87
N LYS A 112 1.36 3.96 -14.66
CA LYS A 112 0.34 5.01 -14.85
C LYS A 112 -0.85 4.43 -15.63
N ARG A 113 -2.02 4.37 -15.00
CA ARG A 113 -3.29 3.96 -15.65
C ARG A 113 -4.15 5.15 -16.00
N THR A 114 -4.19 6.12 -15.10
CA THR A 114 -4.95 7.36 -15.25
C THR A 114 -4.08 8.50 -14.77
N PHE A 115 -4.11 9.61 -15.49
CA PHE A 115 -3.49 10.84 -15.04
C PHE A 115 -4.37 12.01 -15.40
N SER A 116 -4.20 13.10 -14.67
CA SER A 116 -4.79 14.38 -15.02
C SER A 116 -3.69 15.37 -15.34
N ARG A 117 -4.04 16.34 -16.18
CA ARG A 117 -3.16 17.46 -16.51
C ARG A 117 -3.98 18.74 -16.63
N PHE A 118 -3.36 19.82 -16.20
CA PHE A 118 -3.78 21.16 -16.57
C PHE A 118 -3.63 21.32 -18.10
N VAL A 119 -4.59 22.00 -18.73
CA VAL A 119 -4.53 22.34 -20.16
C VAL A 119 -4.05 23.79 -20.28
N PRO A 120 -2.76 24.04 -20.59
CA PRO A 120 -2.20 25.39 -20.54
C PRO A 120 -2.91 26.40 -21.45
N GLU A 121 -3.43 25.92 -22.59
CA GLU A 121 -4.11 26.74 -23.60
C GLU A 121 -5.46 27.28 -23.11
N ARG A 122 -6.07 26.65 -22.09
CA ARG A 122 -7.34 27.06 -21.50
C ARG A 122 -7.22 27.00 -19.98
N THR A 123 -6.98 28.14 -19.35
CA THR A 123 -6.68 28.24 -17.90
C THR A 123 -7.82 27.71 -17.00
N ASP A 124 -9.02 27.56 -17.56
CA ASP A 124 -10.20 26.98 -16.93
C ASP A 124 -10.33 25.45 -17.11
N ASP A 125 -9.50 24.82 -17.95
CA ASP A 125 -9.63 23.41 -18.33
C ASP A 125 -8.67 22.49 -17.57
N TYR A 126 -9.24 21.39 -17.08
CA TYR A 126 -8.51 20.28 -16.49
C TYR A 126 -8.91 18.99 -17.21
N ALA A 127 -7.94 18.28 -17.79
CA ALA A 127 -8.18 17.07 -18.56
C ALA A 127 -7.80 15.82 -17.77
N TRP A 128 -8.58 14.75 -17.99
CA TRP A 128 -8.32 13.41 -17.46
C TRP A 128 -8.12 12.44 -18.62
N GLU A 129 -7.04 11.68 -18.57
CA GLU A 129 -6.71 10.65 -19.57
C GLU A 129 -6.67 9.29 -18.85
N ASN A 130 -7.31 8.28 -19.43
CA ASN A 130 -7.42 6.94 -18.85
C ASN A 130 -7.10 5.85 -19.88
N ASP A 131 -6.57 4.72 -19.43
CA ASP A 131 -6.32 3.52 -20.23
C ASP A 131 -7.58 2.71 -20.57
N ARG A 132 -8.76 3.23 -20.23
CA ARG A 132 -10.07 2.64 -20.51
C ARG A 132 -10.95 3.64 -21.27
N VAL A 133 -11.53 3.18 -22.38
CA VAL A 133 -12.54 3.88 -23.19
C VAL A 133 -13.91 3.29 -22.90
#